data_AF-A0A3D3ELJ3-F1
#
_entry.id   AF-A0A3D3ELJ3-F1
#
_cell.length_a   1.000
_cell.length_b   1.000
_cell.length_c   1.000
_cell.angle_alpha   90.00
_cell.angle_beta   90.00
_cell.angle_gamma   90.00
#
_symmetry.space_group_name_H-M   'P 1'
#
loop_
_entity.id
_entity.type
_entity.pdbx_description
1 polymer ?
#
loop_
_entity_poly.entity_id
_entity_poly.type
_entity_poly.pdbx_seq_one_letter_code
_entity_poly.pdbx_strand_id
1 'polypeptide(L)' 'MKWTKFSLETTTEAVDLISSMLNDIGIEGIEIHDNVPLSEADKKQMFVDILPILEEDDGTAAVSFYIDKEQDT' A
#
# COMPACT_ATOMS: atom_id res chain seq x y z
N MET A 1 17.78 15.29 2.65
CA MET A 1 16.53 14.50 2.62
C MET A 1 15.73 14.95 3.82
N LYS A 2 14.62 15.67 3.62
CA LYS A 2 13.81 16.20 4.73
C LYS A 2 12.81 15.17 5.28
N TRP A 3 12.39 14.23 4.44
CA TRP A 3 11.34 13.26 4.75
C TRP A 3 11.89 11.87 5.09
N THR A 4 11.38 11.27 6.15
CA THR A 4 11.62 9.89 6.59
C THR A 4 10.44 9.02 6.16
N LYS A 5 10.69 7.98 5.37
CA LYS A 5 9.67 6.97 5.00
C LYS A 5 9.52 5.98 6.14
N PHE A 6 8.29 5.76 6.58
CA PHE A 6 7.90 4.64 7.43
C PHE A 6 7.06 3.69 6.59
N SER A 7 7.24 2.38 6.79
CA SER A 7 6.46 1.33 6.14
C SER A 7 5.96 0.37 7.22
N LEU A 8 4.65 0.21 7.28
CA LEU A 8 3.94 -0.67 8.20
C LEU A 8 3.39 -1.86 7.41
N GLU A 9 3.86 -3.05 7.74
CA GLU A 9 3.28 -4.29 7.24
C GLU A 9 1.99 -4.59 8.01
N THR A 10 0.93 -4.87 7.26
CA THR A 10 -0.42 -5.13 7.77
C THR A 10 -1.12 -6.18 6.90
N THR A 11 -2.38 -6.46 7.21
CA THR A 11 -3.26 -7.27 6.36
C THR A 11 -4.10 -6.37 5.45
N THR A 12 -4.48 -6.88 4.28
CA THR A 12 -5.34 -6.19 3.30
C THR A 12 -6.64 -5.70 3.95
N GLU A 13 -7.23 -6.50 4.83
CA GLU A 13 -8.47 -6.14 5.56
C GLU A 13 -8.27 -4.98 6.55
N ALA A 14 -7.09 -4.87 7.16
CA ALA A 14 -6.81 -3.85 8.16
C ALA A 14 -6.31 -2.53 7.57
N VAL A 15 -6.03 -2.46 6.26
CA VAL A 15 -5.56 -1.24 5.59
C VAL A 15 -6.54 -0.09 5.78
N ASP A 16 -7.85 -0.33 5.64
CA ASP A 16 -8.87 0.71 5.78
C ASP A 16 -8.88 1.29 7.19
N LEU A 17 -8.79 0.42 8.20
CA LEU A 17 -8.73 0.82 9.61
C LEU A 17 -7.48 1.65 9.91
N ILE A 18 -6.32 1.18 9.46
CA ILE A 18 -5.04 1.87 9.64
C ILE A 18 -5.06 3.22 8.93
N SER A 19 -5.62 3.28 7.73
CA SER A 19 -5.74 4.52 6.97
C SER A 19 -6.59 5.56 7.71
N SER A 20 -7.70 5.14 8.32
CA SER A 20 -8.50 6.01 9.20
C SER A 20 -7.69 6.49 10.40
N MET A 21 -6.96 5.59 11.07
CA MET A 21 -6.15 5.95 12.23
C MET A 21 -5.02 6.92 11.88
N LEU A 22 -4.36 6.74 10.74
CA LEU A 22 -3.31 7.63 10.25
C LEU A 22 -3.87 9.01 9.92
N ASN A 23 -5.05 9.07 9.32
CA ASN A 23 -5.74 10.33 9.07
C ASN A 23 -6.11 11.05 10.38
N ASP A 24 -6.60 10.32 11.39
CA ASP A 24 -6.98 10.90 12.69
C ASP A 24 -5.79 11.54 13.44
N ILE A 25 -4.57 11.04 13.22
CA ILE A 25 -3.34 11.62 13.78
C ILE A 25 -2.67 12.67 12.87
N GLY A 26 -3.32 13.04 11.75
CA GLY A 26 -2.87 14.09 10.84
C GLY A 26 -1.83 13.65 9.81
N ILE A 27 -1.69 12.33 9.56
CA ILE A 27 -0.86 11.81 8.48
C ILE A 27 -1.70 11.74 7.20
N GLU A 28 -1.55 12.75 6.36
CA GLU A 28 -2.18 12.85 5.05
C GLU A 28 -1.15 12.51 3.96
N GLY A 29 -1.46 11.58 3.06
CA GLY A 29 -0.54 11.14 2.00
C GLY A 29 0.16 9.81 2.28
N ILE A 30 -0.66 8.77 2.47
CA ILE A 30 -0.19 7.39 2.64
C ILE A 30 -0.13 6.67 1.28
N GLU A 31 0.85 5.79 1.12
CA GLU A 31 1.04 4.89 -0.02
C GLU A 31 0.66 3.49 0.42
N ILE A 32 -0.34 2.90 -0.23
CA ILE A 32 -0.81 1.55 0.06
C ILE A 32 -0.30 0.62 -1.04
N HIS A 33 0.31 -0.49 -0.64
CA HIS A 33 0.68 -1.59 -1.51
C HIS A 33 -0.07 -2.84 -1.07
N ASP A 34 -1.10 -3.23 -1.82
CA ASP A 34 -1.87 -4.45 -1.60
C ASP A 34 -1.31 -5.57 -2.48
N ASN A 35 -1.06 -6.75 -1.90
CA ASN A 35 -0.57 -7.90 -2.67
C ASN A 35 -1.71 -8.65 -3.39
N VAL A 36 -2.79 -7.94 -3.76
CA VAL A 36 -3.99 -8.55 -4.33
C VAL A 36 -3.74 -8.84 -5.81
N PRO A 37 -3.79 -10.11 -6.25
CA PRO A 37 -3.55 -10.47 -7.63
C PRO A 37 -4.66 -9.94 -8.55
N LEU A 38 -4.28 -9.49 -9.75
CA LEU A 38 -5.22 -9.10 -10.80
C LEU A 38 -6.23 -10.23 -11.08
N SER A 39 -7.49 -9.84 -11.29
CA SER A 39 -8.56 -10.79 -11.62
C SER A 39 -8.33 -11.44 -12.99
N GLU A 40 -8.97 -12.58 -13.26
CA GLU A 40 -8.90 -13.22 -14.58
C GLU A 40 -9.43 -12.34 -15.72
N ALA A 41 -10.36 -11.43 -15.44
CA ALA A 41 -10.89 -10.50 -16.42
C ALA A 41 -9.84 -9.44 -16.79
N ASP A 42 -9.14 -8.89 -15.78
CA ASP A 42 -8.06 -7.92 -15.98
C ASP A 42 -6.90 -8.55 -16.74
N LYS A 43 -6.53 -9.80 -16.41
CA LYS A 43 -5.51 -10.58 -17.12
C LYS A 43 -5.83 -10.73 -18.61
N LYS A 44 -7.08 -11.02 -18.97
CA LYS A 44 -7.50 -11.19 -20.37
C LYS A 44 -7.46 -9.89 -21.17
N GLN A 45 -7.53 -8.74 -20.50
CA GLN A 45 -7.39 -7.43 -21.14
C GLN A 45 -5.93 -7.00 -21.30
N MET A 46 -4.99 -7.68 -20.64
CA MET A 46 -3.56 -7.46 -20.85
C MET A 46 -3.18 -8.04 -22.23
N PHE A 47 -3.01 -7.18 -23.23
CA PHE A 47 -2.51 -7.54 -24.56
C PHE A 47 -1.00 -7.86 -24.51
N VAL A 48 -0.62 -8.85 -23.70
CA VAL A 48 0.76 -9.31 -23.53
C VAL A 48 0.85 -10.77 -23.98
N ASP A 49 1.91 -11.10 -24.72
CA ASP A 49 2.12 -12.48 -25.23
C ASP A 49 2.37 -13.50 -24.10
N ILE A 50 2.77 -13.04 -22.91
CA ILE A 50 3.01 -13.85 -21.72
C ILE A 50 2.34 -13.17 -20.53
N LEU A 51 1.38 -13.85 -19.90
CA LEU A 51 0.78 -13.38 -18.66
C LEU A 51 1.83 -13.39 -17.53
N PRO A 52 1.94 -12.33 -16.71
CA PRO A 52 2.78 -12.36 -15.53
C PRO A 52 2.31 -13.44 -14.57
N ILE A 53 3.25 -14.16 -13.96
CA ILE A 53 2.97 -15.09 -12.87
C ILE A 53 2.61 -14.22 -11.68
N LEU A 54 1.36 -14.28 -11.25
CA LEU A 54 0.94 -13.62 -10.02
C LEU A 54 1.20 -14.57 -8.86
N GLU A 55 1.68 -14.00 -7.76
CA GLU A 55 1.75 -14.71 -6.49
C GLU A 55 0.33 -14.87 -5.93
N GLU A 56 0.13 -15.88 -5.08
CA GLU A 56 -1.15 -16.04 -4.37
C GLU A 56 -1.36 -14.84 -3.44
N ASP A 57 -2.62 -14.41 -3.30
CA ASP A 57 -2.99 -13.42 -2.29
C ASP A 57 -2.61 -13.97 -0.92
N ASP A 58 -1.60 -13.38 -0.29
CA ASP A 58 -1.14 -13.73 1.05
C ASP A 58 -1.89 -12.95 2.14
N GLY A 59 -2.87 -12.13 1.74
CA GLY A 59 -3.65 -11.28 2.62
C GLY A 59 -2.83 -10.17 3.27
N THR A 60 -1.59 -9.93 2.81
CA THR A 60 -0.72 -8.89 3.33
C THR A 60 -0.79 -7.62 2.50
N ALA A 61 -0.58 -6.50 3.19
CA ALA A 61 -0.49 -5.19 2.58
C ALA A 61 0.56 -4.36 3.33
N ALA A 62 1.12 -3.36 2.68
CA ALA A 62 2.03 -2.42 3.31
C ALA A 62 1.49 -1.01 3.18
N VAL A 63 1.43 -0.28 4.29
CA VAL A 63 1.07 1.14 4.32
C VAL A 63 2.34 1.93 4.61
N SER A 64 2.73 2.80 3.67
CA SER A 64 3.89 3.66 3.83
C SER A 64 3.50 5.13 3.92
N PHE A 65 4.21 5.90 4.73
CA PHE A 65 3.99 7.33 4.85
C PHE A 65 5.30 8.07 5.09
N TYR A 66 5.31 9.38 4.82
CA TYR A 66 6.50 10.21 4.86
C TYR A 66 6.34 11.30 5.92
N ILE A 67 7.25 11.34 6.90
CA ILE A 67 7.26 12.37 7.95
C ILE A 67 8.51 13.24 7.79
N ASP A 68 8.34 14.55 7.78
CA ASP A 68 9.46 15.49 7.86
C ASP A 68 10.08 15.44 9.28
N LYS A 69 11.40 15.24 9.35
CA LYS A 69 12.12 15.24 10.64
C LYS A 69 12.23 16.63 11.27
N GLU A 70 11.92 17.70 10.52
CA GLU A 70 11.97 19.10 10.95
C GLU A 70 10.58 19.65 11.36
N GLN A 71 9.70 18.86 11.99
CA GLN A 71 8.72 19.48 12.90
C GLN A 71 9.46 19.94 14.18
N ASP A 72 10.33 20.94 14.02
CA ASP A 72 10.90 21.73 15.12
C ASP A 72 9.72 22.40 15.83
N THR A 73 9.39 21.88 17.01
CA THR A 73 8.60 22.61 18.02
C THR A 73 9.55 23.41 18.89
#